data_AF-A0A8J4F074-F1
#
_entry.id   AF-A0A8J4F074-F1
#
_cell.length_a   1.000
_cell.length_b   1.000
_cell.length_c   1.000
_cell.angle_alpha   90.00
_cell.angle_beta   90.00
_cell.angle_gamma   90.00
#
_symmetry.space_group_name_H-M   'P 1'
#
loop_
_entity.id
_entity.type
_entity.pdbx_description
1 polymer ?
#
loop_
_entity_poly.entity_id
_entity_poly.type
_entity_poly.pdbx_seq_one_letter_code
_entity_poly.pdbx_strand_id
1 'polypeptide(L)'
;MILLFLFLAVLVHGKQHHWTPGTYPNPRTRSDDCGRKNLTSLVCDPDGIITFESASAVDAILFKVAVGGKPFAQAPCGTSGLEGFQIAVALMRRMQNSNDSSTVAKSFAYALQDAWGIGDPACDNGVLVFLTLQEDQLVIATGTAVEALLPPAVIAAIIKDVRVDVAEERYGAAIELAVTRIGRALAEALQPHDAPPSGGGGGSDGGSGNSGHVLHWGLFVEEIMLAFGCVSAAVGALYQQYRRRVRSRREYEDCRTALEGIEEDHLKALQQRNGAVQTCCPLCLSHLNLSCTPSGADFTLHVRHYLSTDDGGSTDNDDDGGSVMSDEETGLRRPLKSAEVAAAAMTTTTADAHVKPGAMFPCGHAFCEPCIVARINQGFSNCSVCGCAGQESGSSGPSAEAAPAVAVTATAATTSSVQGLLDQLRARWQAHRRDASAPINQLGPSGAEVQFPMMIFRLRQLQRQYPQFLSPDMTIVWEQDLREGKKPWEGSFGVSEERPRFGDRRGRVVQVCPRAHFRWVRDVKCVHVYNAFLYTIAETAISVLIFTQTP
;
A
#
# COMPACT_ATOMS: atom_id res chain seq x y z
N MET A 1 -13.27 3.14 -45.61
CA MET A 1 -12.43 2.60 -44.52
C MET A 1 -11.21 3.49 -44.25
N ILE A 2 -10.34 3.78 -45.22
CA ILE A 2 -9.15 4.65 -45.02
C ILE A 2 -9.53 6.09 -44.60
N LEU A 3 -10.54 6.69 -45.23
CA LEU A 3 -11.06 8.02 -44.82
C LEU A 3 -11.71 8.00 -43.42
N LEU A 4 -12.30 6.88 -43.00
CA LEU A 4 -12.85 6.72 -41.65
C LEU A 4 -11.72 6.60 -40.60
N PHE A 5 -10.64 5.90 -40.95
CA PHE A 5 -9.44 5.79 -40.12
C PHE A 5 -8.69 7.14 -40.01
N LEU A 6 -8.60 7.91 -41.09
CA LEU A 6 -8.03 9.26 -41.06
C LEU A 6 -8.92 10.23 -40.26
N PHE A 7 -10.24 10.13 -40.37
CA PHE A 7 -11.16 10.96 -39.58
C PHE A 7 -11.09 10.61 -38.09
N LEU A 8 -11.00 9.32 -37.73
CA LEU A 8 -10.77 8.87 -36.35
C LEU A 8 -9.38 9.28 -35.82
N ALA A 9 -8.33 9.24 -36.65
CA ALA A 9 -6.98 9.67 -36.26
C ALA A 9 -6.88 11.20 -36.05
N VAL A 10 -7.62 11.99 -36.82
CA VAL A 10 -7.68 13.46 -36.64
C VAL A 10 -8.50 13.84 -35.39
N LEU A 11 -9.54 13.07 -35.04
CA LEU A 11 -10.30 13.31 -33.79
C LEU A 11 -9.51 12.99 -32.51
N VAL A 12 -8.42 12.21 -32.60
CA VAL A 12 -7.55 11.89 -31.45
C VAL A 12 -6.42 12.91 -31.26
N HIS A 13 -6.28 13.92 -32.13
CA HIS A 13 -5.44 15.09 -31.85
C HIS A 13 -6.15 16.01 -30.84
N GLY A 14 -6.33 15.50 -29.61
CA GLY A 14 -6.66 16.32 -28.46
C GLY A 14 -5.69 17.50 -28.42
N LYS A 15 -6.24 18.71 -28.27
CA LYS A 15 -5.45 19.94 -28.18
C LYS A 15 -4.31 19.68 -27.19
N GLN A 16 -3.07 19.65 -27.67
CA GLN A 16 -1.88 19.53 -26.83
C GLN A 16 -1.81 20.82 -26.00
N HIS A 17 -2.44 20.78 -24.83
CA HIS A 17 -2.39 21.87 -23.87
C HIS A 17 -0.96 21.92 -23.32
N HIS A 18 -0.30 23.05 -23.57
CA HIS A 18 0.93 23.41 -22.89
C HIS A 18 0.54 24.18 -21.64
N TRP A 19 1.05 23.76 -20.50
CA TRP A 19 0.76 24.43 -19.24
C TRP A 19 1.68 25.63 -19.05
N THR A 20 1.14 26.70 -18.49
CA THR A 20 1.90 27.83 -17.93
C THR A 20 1.56 27.91 -16.44
N PRO A 21 2.39 28.54 -15.59
CA PRO A 21 2.09 28.64 -14.17
C PRO A 21 0.72 29.27 -13.87
N GLY A 22 0.28 30.23 -14.70
CA GLY A 22 -1.01 30.90 -14.55
C GLY A 22 -2.21 30.09 -15.06
N THR A 23 -2.02 29.13 -15.97
CA THR A 23 -3.11 28.28 -16.48
C THR A 23 -3.22 26.95 -15.77
N TYR A 24 -2.14 26.48 -15.14
CA TYR A 24 -2.10 25.22 -14.42
C TYR A 24 -3.06 25.25 -13.22
N PRO A 25 -3.93 24.23 -13.04
CA PRO A 25 -4.94 24.25 -12.00
C PRO A 25 -4.34 24.15 -10.60
N ASN A 26 -5.01 24.77 -9.63
CA ASN A 26 -4.63 24.67 -8.23
C ASN A 26 -5.50 23.60 -7.55
N PRO A 27 -4.92 22.51 -7.02
CA PRO A 27 -5.69 21.38 -6.49
C PRO A 27 -6.48 21.73 -5.22
N ARG A 28 -6.17 22.83 -4.53
CA ARG A 28 -6.91 23.29 -3.34
C ARG A 28 -8.22 23.99 -3.69
N THR A 29 -8.28 24.66 -4.84
CA THR A 29 -9.43 25.47 -5.25
C THR A 29 -10.16 24.90 -6.47
N ARG A 30 -9.47 24.14 -7.32
CA ARG A 30 -9.97 23.55 -8.58
C ARG A 30 -9.51 22.08 -8.70
N SER A 31 -9.90 21.26 -7.74
CA SER A 31 -9.54 19.84 -7.68
C SER A 31 -10.10 19.01 -8.85
N ASP A 32 -11.25 19.39 -9.41
CA ASP A 32 -11.80 18.77 -10.63
C ASP A 32 -10.87 18.90 -11.82
N ASP A 33 -10.34 20.10 -12.09
CA ASP A 33 -9.41 20.37 -13.19
C ASP A 33 -8.11 19.58 -13.05
N CYS A 34 -7.74 19.23 -11.81
CA CYS A 34 -6.57 18.41 -11.47
C CYS A 34 -6.83 16.89 -11.55
N GLY A 35 -8.00 16.44 -12.03
CA GLY A 35 -8.36 15.03 -12.12
C GLY A 35 -8.77 14.39 -10.78
N ARG A 36 -9.10 15.19 -9.75
CA ARG A 36 -9.41 14.71 -8.40
C ARG A 36 -10.91 14.64 -8.06
N LYS A 37 -11.83 14.89 -9.01
CA LYS A 37 -13.29 14.69 -8.85
C LYS A 37 -13.86 15.34 -7.55
N ASN A 38 -13.55 16.62 -7.32
CA ASN A 38 -13.92 17.42 -6.15
C ASN A 38 -13.35 16.94 -4.81
N LEU A 39 -12.39 16.01 -4.82
CA LEU A 39 -11.67 15.63 -3.62
C LEU A 39 -10.62 16.69 -3.29
N THR A 40 -10.61 17.16 -2.04
CA THR A 40 -9.51 18.01 -1.53
C THR A 40 -8.21 17.22 -1.58
N SER A 41 -7.23 17.74 -2.31
CA SER A 41 -5.97 17.05 -2.60
C SER A 41 -4.83 18.06 -2.71
N LEU A 42 -3.60 17.60 -2.50
CA LEU A 42 -2.37 18.35 -2.80
C LEU A 42 -1.66 17.80 -4.04
N VAL A 43 -2.31 16.87 -4.75
CA VAL A 43 -1.85 16.30 -6.02
C VAL A 43 -2.65 16.91 -7.14
N CYS A 44 -1.97 17.50 -8.12
CA CYS A 44 -2.57 17.96 -9.35
C CYS A 44 -2.02 17.19 -10.56
N ASP A 45 -2.92 16.55 -11.31
CA ASP A 45 -2.60 15.80 -12.53
C ASP A 45 -3.69 16.03 -13.59
N PRO A 46 -3.74 17.23 -14.21
CA PRO A 46 -4.75 17.56 -15.22
C PRO A 46 -4.63 16.70 -16.48
N ASP A 47 -3.46 16.10 -16.73
CA ASP A 47 -3.20 15.30 -17.93
C ASP A 47 -3.42 13.79 -17.73
N GLY A 48 -3.77 13.35 -16.50
CA GLY A 48 -4.01 11.95 -16.17
C GLY A 48 -2.79 11.06 -16.38
N ILE A 49 -1.62 11.51 -15.93
CA ILE A 49 -0.36 10.74 -15.93
C ILE A 49 -0.40 9.58 -14.93
N ILE A 50 -1.01 9.79 -13.77
CA ILE A 50 -1.20 8.78 -12.74
C ILE A 50 -2.68 8.43 -12.59
N THR A 51 -2.95 7.22 -12.13
CA THR A 51 -4.34 6.80 -11.89
C THR A 51 -4.91 7.52 -10.67
N PHE A 52 -6.25 7.68 -10.63
CA PHE A 52 -6.95 8.24 -9.48
C PHE A 52 -6.60 7.52 -8.16
N GLU A 53 -6.43 6.19 -8.23
CA GLU A 53 -6.01 5.35 -7.11
C GLU A 53 -4.59 5.68 -6.65
N SER A 54 -3.64 5.83 -7.58
CA SER A 54 -2.25 6.22 -7.27
C SER A 54 -2.20 7.61 -6.64
N ALA A 55 -2.93 8.58 -7.20
CA ALA A 55 -3.02 9.92 -6.62
C ALA A 55 -3.63 9.91 -5.21
N SER A 56 -4.60 9.03 -4.94
CA SER A 56 -5.20 8.88 -3.60
C SER A 56 -4.25 8.20 -2.61
N ALA A 57 -3.42 7.27 -3.05
CA ALA A 57 -2.35 6.70 -2.24
C ALA A 57 -1.30 7.76 -1.87
N VAL A 58 -0.92 8.61 -2.83
CA VAL A 58 -0.02 9.75 -2.59
C VAL A 58 -0.63 10.75 -1.60
N ASP A 59 -1.91 11.15 -1.77
CA ASP A 59 -2.60 12.03 -0.81
C ASP A 59 -2.56 11.48 0.63
N ALA A 60 -2.72 10.17 0.80
CA ALA A 60 -2.65 9.55 2.12
C ALA A 60 -1.26 9.68 2.76
N ILE A 61 -0.20 9.72 1.96
CA ILE A 61 1.17 9.96 2.44
C ILE A 61 1.37 11.46 2.73
N LEU A 62 0.94 12.34 1.81
CA LEU A 62 1.01 13.79 2.01
C LEU A 62 0.32 14.21 3.30
N PHE A 63 -0.87 13.66 3.59
CA PHE A 63 -1.57 13.89 4.84
C PHE A 63 -0.76 13.44 6.06
N LYS A 64 -0.13 12.26 6.01
CA LYS A 64 0.72 11.76 7.11
C LYS A 64 1.94 12.65 7.36
N VAL A 65 2.56 13.18 6.30
CA VAL A 65 3.68 14.12 6.42
C VAL A 65 3.21 15.44 7.03
N ALA A 66 2.06 15.97 6.58
CA ALA A 66 1.49 17.22 7.07
C ALA A 66 1.12 17.17 8.56
N VAL A 67 0.62 16.03 9.05
CA VAL A 67 0.35 15.86 10.49
C VAL A 67 1.59 15.44 11.30
N GLY A 68 2.70 15.11 10.64
CA GLY A 68 3.92 14.59 11.29
C GLY A 68 3.74 13.21 11.92
N GLY A 69 2.92 12.35 11.32
CA GLY A 69 2.71 10.98 11.80
C GLY A 69 3.91 10.08 11.47
N LYS A 70 4.31 9.20 12.41
CA LYS A 70 5.44 8.28 12.20
C LYS A 70 5.31 7.52 10.85
N PRO A 71 6.40 7.40 10.06
CA PRO A 71 7.80 7.72 10.38
C PRO A 71 8.20 9.19 10.12
N PHE A 72 7.25 10.08 9.85
CA PHE A 72 7.50 11.50 9.65
C PHE A 72 7.57 12.26 10.98
N ALA A 73 7.96 13.53 10.93
CA ALA A 73 8.17 14.37 12.11
C ALA A 73 7.55 15.76 11.94
N GLN A 74 7.43 16.47 13.05
CA GLN A 74 7.03 17.87 13.11
C GLN A 74 8.24 18.75 13.45
N ALA A 75 8.27 19.97 12.93
CA ALA A 75 9.28 20.98 13.22
C ALA A 75 8.66 22.18 13.95
N PRO A 76 9.45 22.95 14.72
CA PRO A 76 9.00 24.23 15.27
C PRO A 76 8.55 25.19 14.16
N CYS A 77 7.34 25.74 14.28
CA CYS A 77 6.75 26.66 13.32
C CYS A 77 6.23 27.93 14.02
N GLY A 78 7.02 28.99 13.97
CA GLY A 78 6.67 30.29 14.56
C GLY A 78 6.17 30.19 16.00
N THR A 79 5.01 30.79 16.28
CA THR A 79 4.31 30.69 17.57
C THR A 79 3.27 29.56 17.62
N SER A 80 3.01 28.91 16.48
CA SER A 80 1.98 27.87 16.34
C SER A 80 2.37 26.54 17.00
N GLY A 81 3.63 26.40 17.40
CA GLY A 81 4.16 25.21 18.07
C GLY A 81 4.88 24.28 17.10
N LEU A 82 4.52 23.00 17.10
CA LEU A 82 5.09 22.00 16.20
C LEU A 82 4.12 21.73 15.05
N GLU A 83 4.61 21.82 13.81
CA GLU A 83 3.85 21.52 12.60
C GLU A 83 4.59 20.51 11.73
N GLY A 84 3.84 19.67 11.01
CA GLY A 84 4.43 18.80 9.99
C GLY A 84 4.80 19.58 8.73
N PHE A 85 5.29 18.89 7.71
CA PHE A 85 5.69 19.52 6.45
C PHE A 85 4.57 19.45 5.42
N GLN A 86 4.40 20.50 4.62
CA GLN A 86 3.40 20.52 3.56
C GLN A 86 4.05 20.19 2.23
N ILE A 87 3.77 18.98 1.71
CA ILE A 87 4.24 18.56 0.40
C ILE A 87 3.07 18.63 -0.59
N ALA A 88 3.31 19.15 -1.79
CA ALA A 88 2.37 19.10 -2.90
C ALA A 88 3.03 18.49 -4.15
N VAL A 89 2.21 18.02 -5.08
CA VAL A 89 2.65 17.35 -6.30
C VAL A 89 1.97 17.97 -7.52
N ALA A 90 2.76 18.32 -8.52
CA ALA A 90 2.31 18.80 -9.82
C ALA A 90 2.85 17.90 -10.93
N LEU A 91 1.94 17.34 -11.73
CA LEU A 91 2.22 16.43 -12.83
C LEU A 91 1.68 17.01 -14.14
N MET A 92 2.49 17.02 -15.19
CA MET A 92 2.01 17.40 -16.52
C MET A 92 2.77 16.67 -17.62
N ARG A 93 2.14 16.52 -18.79
CA ARG A 93 2.82 15.93 -19.94
C ARG A 93 3.78 16.92 -20.55
N ARG A 94 3.41 18.20 -20.60
CA ARG A 94 4.17 19.23 -21.30
C ARG A 94 3.99 20.60 -20.66
N MET A 95 5.10 21.29 -20.41
CA MET A 95 5.08 22.71 -20.05
C MET A 95 5.28 23.60 -21.29
N GLN A 96 5.12 24.92 -21.15
CA GLN A 96 5.40 25.84 -22.24
C GLN A 96 6.85 25.70 -22.73
N ASN A 97 6.99 25.50 -24.04
CA ASN A 97 8.26 25.13 -24.68
C ASN A 97 9.35 26.21 -24.46
N SER A 98 10.57 25.76 -24.17
CA SER A 98 11.73 26.61 -23.84
C SER A 98 13.03 25.95 -24.34
N ASN A 99 14.03 26.76 -24.69
CA ASN A 99 15.37 26.28 -25.04
C ASN A 99 16.14 25.71 -23.84
N ASP A 100 15.79 26.12 -22.62
CA ASP A 100 16.34 25.58 -21.37
C ASP A 100 15.19 25.04 -20.52
N SER A 101 14.90 23.75 -20.69
CA SER A 101 13.83 23.07 -19.96
C SER A 101 14.11 22.97 -18.47
N SER A 102 15.37 22.86 -18.04
CA SER A 102 15.69 22.68 -16.62
C SER A 102 15.41 23.96 -15.81
N THR A 103 15.86 25.11 -16.33
CA THR A 103 15.65 26.40 -15.67
C THR A 103 14.18 26.79 -15.67
N VAL A 104 13.47 26.51 -16.77
CA VAL A 104 12.03 26.77 -16.86
C VAL A 104 11.21 25.84 -15.97
N ALA A 105 11.53 24.54 -15.90
CA ALA A 105 10.86 23.63 -14.98
C ALA A 105 11.06 24.07 -13.53
N LYS A 106 12.28 24.54 -13.18
CA LYS A 106 12.58 25.07 -11.86
C LYS A 106 11.74 26.31 -11.55
N SER A 107 11.75 27.32 -12.41
CA SER A 107 10.95 28.54 -12.18
C SER A 107 9.45 28.27 -12.16
N PHE A 108 8.98 27.31 -12.96
CA PHE A 108 7.59 26.84 -12.96
C PHE A 108 7.22 26.25 -11.60
N ALA A 109 8.06 25.37 -11.06
CA ALA A 109 7.83 24.73 -9.77
C ALA A 109 7.72 25.76 -8.63
N TYR A 110 8.65 26.73 -8.55
CA TYR A 110 8.56 27.80 -7.55
C TYR A 110 7.31 28.67 -7.73
N ALA A 111 6.97 29.04 -8.98
CA ALA A 111 5.76 29.81 -9.25
C ALA A 111 4.47 29.07 -8.81
N LEU A 112 4.40 27.75 -8.98
CA LEU A 112 3.29 26.95 -8.47
C LEU A 112 3.28 26.86 -6.95
N GLN A 113 4.44 26.66 -6.32
CA GLN A 113 4.56 26.59 -4.86
C GLN A 113 4.00 27.85 -4.21
N ASP A 114 4.37 29.02 -4.73
CA ASP A 114 3.89 30.33 -4.29
C ASP A 114 2.39 30.49 -4.58
N ALA A 115 1.95 30.20 -5.81
CA ALA A 115 0.55 30.37 -6.23
C ALA A 115 -0.42 29.45 -5.47
N TRP A 116 0.06 28.30 -5.02
CA TRP A 116 -0.74 27.35 -4.23
C TRP A 116 -0.66 27.61 -2.72
N GLY A 117 0.27 28.47 -2.29
CA GLY A 117 0.54 28.74 -0.88
C GLY A 117 0.90 27.46 -0.13
N ILE A 118 1.88 26.71 -0.66
CA ILE A 118 2.35 25.47 -0.03
C ILE A 118 3.34 25.82 1.07
N GLY A 119 3.03 25.43 2.30
CA GLY A 119 3.77 25.78 3.50
C GLY A 119 3.07 26.87 4.33
N ASP A 120 3.42 26.95 5.60
CA ASP A 120 2.99 28.02 6.50
C ASP A 120 3.89 29.26 6.32
N PRO A 121 3.33 30.48 6.20
CA PRO A 121 4.11 31.68 5.98
C PRO A 121 5.07 32.04 7.13
N ALA A 122 4.86 31.51 8.34
CA ALA A 122 5.72 31.78 9.49
C ALA A 122 6.97 30.89 9.51
N CYS A 123 6.92 29.71 8.90
CA CYS A 123 8.02 28.75 8.98
C CYS A 123 8.42 28.10 7.65
N ASP A 124 7.77 28.44 6.54
CA ASP A 124 8.15 28.07 5.18
C ASP A 124 8.49 26.57 5.01
N ASN A 125 7.65 25.72 5.62
CA ASN A 125 7.75 24.26 5.67
C ASN A 125 7.18 23.56 4.42
N GLY A 126 7.11 24.28 3.30
CA GLY A 126 6.52 23.83 2.04
C GLY A 126 7.50 23.13 1.10
N VAL A 127 7.03 22.11 0.38
CA VAL A 127 7.77 21.43 -0.69
C VAL A 127 6.84 21.15 -1.86
N LEU A 128 7.28 21.41 -3.09
CA LEU A 128 6.57 21.03 -4.31
C LEU A 128 7.41 20.03 -5.12
N VAL A 129 6.84 18.86 -5.39
CA VAL A 129 7.37 17.89 -6.36
C VAL A 129 6.74 18.17 -7.71
N PHE A 130 7.56 18.50 -8.71
CA PHE A 130 7.15 18.87 -10.05
C PHE A 130 7.73 17.89 -11.07
N LEU A 131 6.87 17.26 -11.88
CA LEU A 131 7.28 16.34 -12.94
C LEU A 131 6.62 16.72 -14.27
N THR A 132 7.46 16.88 -15.30
CA THR A 132 7.01 16.98 -16.70
C THR A 132 7.61 15.87 -17.56
N LEU A 133 6.75 15.21 -18.37
CA LEU A 133 7.15 14.05 -19.16
C LEU A 133 7.89 14.41 -20.45
N GLN A 134 7.41 15.39 -21.22
CA GLN A 134 8.01 15.72 -22.52
C GLN A 134 9.38 16.38 -22.38
N GLU A 135 9.58 17.17 -21.32
CA GLU A 135 10.87 17.81 -21.05
C GLU A 135 11.79 16.98 -20.14
N ASP A 136 11.35 15.80 -19.66
CA ASP A 136 12.06 14.92 -18.73
C ASP A 136 12.64 15.64 -17.50
N GLN A 137 11.85 16.55 -16.92
CA GLN A 137 12.24 17.32 -15.74
C GLN A 137 11.50 16.83 -14.51
N LEU A 138 12.27 16.46 -13.48
CA LEU A 138 11.80 16.24 -12.11
C LEU A 138 12.49 17.28 -11.22
N VAL A 139 11.70 18.18 -10.65
CA VAL A 139 12.18 19.26 -9.78
C VAL A 139 11.52 19.11 -8.41
N ILE A 140 12.30 19.35 -7.35
CA ILE A 140 11.80 19.49 -6.00
C ILE A 140 12.06 20.93 -5.59
N ALA A 141 11.02 21.75 -5.52
CA ALA A 141 11.09 23.13 -5.01
C ALA A 141 10.81 23.11 -3.51
N THR A 142 11.63 23.83 -2.74
CA THR A 142 11.58 23.82 -1.28
C THR A 142 11.48 25.23 -0.75
N GLY A 143 10.67 25.42 0.30
CA GLY A 143 10.70 26.63 1.11
C GLY A 143 12.06 26.80 1.79
N THR A 144 12.37 28.03 2.20
CA THR A 144 13.63 28.44 2.82
C THR A 144 13.98 27.65 4.07
N ALA A 145 13.00 27.34 4.93
CA ALA A 145 13.25 26.52 6.13
C ALA A 145 13.51 25.04 5.78
N VAL A 146 12.85 24.53 4.74
CA VAL A 146 13.07 23.17 4.26
C VAL A 146 14.43 23.04 3.58
N GLU A 147 14.91 24.06 2.89
CA GLU A 147 16.22 24.04 2.22
C GLU A 147 17.38 23.76 3.19
N ALA A 148 17.28 24.25 4.44
CA ALA A 148 18.25 23.95 5.49
C ALA A 148 18.23 22.47 5.93
N LEU A 149 17.07 21.82 5.88
CA LEU A 149 16.88 20.41 6.27
C LEU A 149 17.07 19.43 5.11
N LEU A 150 16.86 19.89 3.87
CA LEU A 150 17.07 19.12 2.64
C LEU A 150 18.12 19.80 1.76
N PRO A 151 19.41 19.64 2.07
CA PRO A 151 20.48 20.18 1.23
C PRO A 151 20.38 19.68 -0.22
N PRO A 152 20.90 20.43 -1.21
CA PRO A 152 20.87 20.05 -2.61
C PRO A 152 21.41 18.64 -2.91
N ALA A 153 22.40 18.18 -2.14
CA ALA A 153 22.94 16.82 -2.27
C ALA A 153 21.92 15.73 -1.90
N VAL A 154 21.10 15.96 -0.87
CA VAL A 154 20.02 15.05 -0.46
C VAL A 154 18.92 15.05 -1.51
N ILE A 155 18.52 16.22 -2.00
CA ILE A 155 17.54 16.35 -3.09
C ILE A 155 18.01 15.62 -4.34
N ALA A 156 19.27 15.78 -4.74
CA ALA A 156 19.85 15.09 -5.90
C ALA A 156 19.85 13.57 -5.73
N ALA A 157 20.13 13.06 -4.52
CA ALA A 157 20.05 11.63 -4.23
C ALA A 157 18.61 11.10 -4.33
N ILE A 158 17.62 11.84 -3.81
CA ILE A 158 16.20 11.48 -3.94
C ILE A 158 15.78 11.46 -5.42
N ILE A 159 16.11 12.50 -6.19
CA ILE A 159 15.80 12.58 -7.62
C ILE A 159 16.42 11.39 -8.38
N LYS A 160 17.67 11.02 -8.05
CA LYS A 160 18.34 9.86 -8.64
C LYS A 160 17.57 8.56 -8.41
N ASP A 161 17.11 8.32 -7.18
CA ASP A 161 16.32 7.13 -6.85
C ASP A 161 14.96 7.14 -7.58
N VAL A 162 14.30 8.29 -7.63
CA VAL A 162 12.98 8.45 -8.27
C VAL A 162 13.07 8.29 -9.79
N ARG A 163 14.15 8.75 -10.42
CA ARG A 163 14.34 8.66 -11.89
C ARG A 163 14.31 7.22 -12.40
N VAL A 164 14.65 6.22 -11.57
CA VAL A 164 14.51 4.80 -11.93
C VAL A 164 13.06 4.46 -12.24
N ASP A 165 12.13 4.89 -11.40
CA ASP A 165 10.70 4.63 -11.58
C ASP A 165 10.10 5.47 -12.72
N VAL A 166 10.60 6.70 -12.93
CA VAL A 166 10.19 7.56 -14.06
C VAL A 166 10.62 6.94 -15.39
N ALA A 167 11.85 6.43 -15.49
CA ALA A 167 12.38 5.79 -16.70
C ALA A 167 11.61 4.51 -17.07
N GLU A 168 11.02 3.82 -16.08
CA GLU A 168 10.15 2.66 -16.28
C GLU A 168 8.67 3.03 -16.50
N GLU A 169 8.36 4.32 -16.68
CA GLU A 169 7.00 4.87 -16.82
C GLU A 169 6.07 4.54 -15.63
N ARG A 170 6.65 4.27 -14.46
CA ARG A 170 5.90 3.97 -13.22
C ARG A 170 5.64 5.23 -12.42
N TYR A 171 5.05 6.24 -13.05
CA TYR A 171 4.88 7.58 -12.48
C TYR A 171 4.20 7.59 -11.11
N GLY A 172 3.16 6.77 -10.90
CA GLY A 172 2.51 6.65 -9.59
C GLY A 172 3.47 6.20 -8.47
N ALA A 173 4.28 5.19 -8.75
CA ALA A 173 5.29 4.68 -7.81
C ALA A 173 6.45 5.69 -7.64
N ALA A 174 6.85 6.36 -8.72
CA ALA A 174 7.88 7.39 -8.68
C ALA A 174 7.51 8.53 -7.71
N ILE A 175 6.27 9.04 -7.81
CA ILE A 175 5.77 10.10 -6.92
C ILE A 175 5.60 9.60 -5.49
N GLU A 176 5.07 8.39 -5.29
CA GLU A 176 4.96 7.77 -3.97
C GLU A 176 6.34 7.69 -3.28
N LEU A 177 7.35 7.24 -4.02
CA LEU A 177 8.73 7.16 -3.56
C LEU A 177 9.31 8.54 -3.26
N ALA A 178 9.12 9.52 -4.15
CA ALA A 178 9.61 10.88 -3.97
C ALA A 178 9.09 11.49 -2.68
N VAL A 179 7.77 11.51 -2.49
CA VAL A 179 7.12 12.07 -1.30
C VAL A 179 7.56 11.34 -0.02
N THR A 180 7.63 10.01 -0.07
CA THR A 180 8.07 9.21 1.09
C THR A 180 9.52 9.50 1.47
N ARG A 181 10.42 9.60 0.49
CA ARG A 181 11.85 9.89 0.71
C ARG A 181 12.05 11.31 1.24
N ILE A 182 11.35 12.29 0.68
CA ILE A 182 11.37 13.68 1.17
C ILE A 182 10.91 13.72 2.64
N GLY A 183 9.75 13.15 2.95
CA GLY A 183 9.21 13.15 4.31
C GLY A 183 10.13 12.45 5.32
N ARG A 184 10.78 11.35 4.92
CA ARG A 184 11.75 10.65 5.78
C ARG A 184 13.04 11.42 5.97
N ALA A 185 13.58 12.01 4.91
CA ALA A 185 14.80 12.82 4.99
C ALA A 185 14.59 14.04 5.90
N LEU A 186 13.41 14.68 5.84
CA LEU A 186 13.03 15.75 6.76
C LEU A 186 12.96 15.26 8.22
N ALA A 187 12.36 14.09 8.45
CA ALA A 187 12.29 13.52 9.79
C ALA A 187 13.66 13.11 10.35
N GLU A 188 14.57 12.63 9.50
CA GLU A 188 15.95 12.31 9.85
C GLU A 188 16.75 13.56 10.20
N ALA A 189 16.62 14.63 9.40
CA ALA A 189 17.29 15.90 9.65
C ALA A 189 16.90 16.57 10.99
N LEU A 190 15.72 16.25 11.53
CA LEU A 190 15.24 16.75 12.82
C LEU A 190 15.68 15.91 14.02
N GLN A 191 16.22 14.71 13.80
CA GLN A 191 16.72 13.90 14.90
C GLN A 191 17.98 14.53 15.48
N PRO A 192 18.11 14.60 16.83
CA PRO A 192 19.35 15.02 17.46
C PRO A 192 20.41 13.97 17.16
N HIS A 193 21.18 14.19 16.10
CA HIS A 193 22.39 13.44 15.84
C HIS A 193 23.48 13.99 16.76
N ASP A 194 24.01 13.15 17.65
CA ASP A 194 25.31 13.40 18.28
C ASP A 194 26.34 13.56 17.18
N ALA A 195 26.80 14.79 16.96
CA ALA A 195 27.65 15.16 15.83
C ALA A 195 28.92 14.31 15.75
N PRO A 196 29.17 13.57 14.66
CA PRO A 196 30.50 13.14 14.29
C PRO A 196 31.24 14.31 13.60
N PRO A 197 32.58 14.35 13.66
CA PRO A 197 33.36 15.49 13.21
C PRO A 197 33.27 15.66 11.69
N SER A 198 33.07 16.92 11.31
CA SER A 198 33.43 17.49 10.02
C SER A 198 34.83 17.03 9.58
N GLY A 199 34.91 16.12 8.60
CA GLY A 199 36.06 15.93 7.71
C GLY A 199 35.68 16.50 6.35
N GLY A 200 36.28 17.60 5.90
CA GLY A 200 37.54 17.59 5.14
C GLY A 200 37.20 17.27 3.68
N GLY A 201 37.08 18.24 2.77
CA GLY A 201 38.20 19.08 2.35
C GLY A 201 39.11 18.27 1.43
N GLY A 202 38.84 18.29 0.12
CA GLY A 202 39.66 17.62 -0.89
C GLY A 202 39.33 18.17 -2.28
N GLY A 203 40.10 19.18 -2.70
CA GLY A 203 39.97 19.81 -4.01
C GLY A 203 40.86 19.18 -5.10
N SER A 204 40.80 19.87 -6.24
CA SER A 204 41.80 19.97 -7.31
C SER A 204 41.83 18.95 -8.45
N ASP A 205 41.38 19.45 -9.61
CA ASP A 205 42.17 19.69 -10.84
C ASP A 205 42.70 18.53 -11.69
N GLY A 206 42.35 18.58 -12.99
CA GLY A 206 43.35 18.61 -14.06
C GLY A 206 43.54 17.35 -14.92
N GLY A 207 43.34 17.50 -16.24
CA GLY A 207 43.81 16.57 -17.28
C GLY A 207 42.84 16.45 -18.45
N SER A 208 42.80 17.39 -19.40
CA SER A 208 43.71 17.50 -20.57
C SER A 208 43.78 16.26 -21.46
N GLY A 209 43.07 16.33 -22.60
CA GLY A 209 43.55 15.93 -23.92
C GLY A 209 43.80 14.45 -24.21
N ASN A 210 42.96 13.85 -25.05
CA ASN A 210 43.49 13.01 -26.13
C ASN A 210 42.59 13.09 -27.37
N SER A 211 43.16 13.64 -28.44
CA SER A 211 42.64 13.68 -29.79
C SER A 211 43.20 12.51 -30.59
N GLY A 212 42.33 11.86 -31.37
CA GLY A 212 42.73 11.05 -32.53
C GLY A 212 42.48 9.55 -32.38
N HIS A 213 41.38 9.08 -32.99
CA HIS A 213 41.40 8.16 -34.13
C HIS A 213 39.95 7.74 -34.41
N VAL A 214 39.28 8.48 -35.29
CA VAL A 214 38.01 8.08 -35.88
C VAL A 214 38.32 7.01 -36.92
N LEU A 215 38.24 5.74 -36.51
CA LEU A 215 38.22 4.57 -37.40
C LEU A 215 36.76 4.16 -37.64
N HIS A 216 36.47 3.96 -38.91
CA HIS A 216 35.17 3.85 -39.55
C HIS A 216 34.46 2.50 -39.25
N TRP A 217 33.79 2.37 -38.10
CA TRP A 217 32.95 1.21 -37.70
C TRP A 217 31.46 1.34 -38.08
N GLY A 218 31.13 2.19 -39.04
CA GLY A 218 29.77 2.66 -39.35
C GLY A 218 28.76 1.64 -39.89
N LEU A 219 29.07 0.34 -39.94
CA LEU A 219 28.15 -0.69 -40.44
C LEU A 219 27.92 -1.87 -39.49
N PHE A 220 28.63 -1.96 -38.36
CA PHE A 220 28.46 -3.08 -37.41
C PHE A 220 27.74 -2.66 -36.10
N VAL A 221 27.71 -1.36 -35.78
CA VAL A 221 27.10 -0.86 -34.54
C VAL A 221 25.57 -0.81 -34.61
N GLU A 222 25.00 -0.59 -35.79
CA GLU A 222 23.55 -0.41 -35.95
C GLU A 222 22.79 -1.73 -35.70
N GLU A 223 23.30 -2.85 -36.21
CA GLU A 223 22.72 -4.18 -35.99
C GLU A 223 22.85 -4.65 -34.53
N ILE A 224 23.98 -4.34 -33.89
CA ILE A 224 24.21 -4.70 -32.49
C ILE A 224 23.25 -3.91 -31.58
N MET A 225 23.07 -2.61 -31.79
CA MET A 225 22.14 -1.81 -31.00
C MET A 225 20.70 -2.27 -31.14
N LEU A 226 20.28 -2.69 -32.34
CA LEU A 226 18.95 -3.26 -32.56
C LEU A 226 18.76 -4.58 -31.80
N ALA A 227 19.77 -5.46 -31.82
CA ALA A 227 19.72 -6.74 -31.10
C ALA A 227 19.62 -6.52 -29.58
N PHE A 228 20.40 -5.61 -29.01
CA PHE A 228 20.31 -5.27 -27.58
C PHE A 228 18.98 -4.59 -27.21
N GLY A 229 18.43 -3.76 -28.10
CA GLY A 229 17.08 -3.19 -27.96
C GLY A 229 16.00 -4.27 -27.87
N CYS A 230 16.05 -5.27 -28.75
CA CYS A 230 15.09 -6.39 -28.74
C CYS A 230 15.21 -7.26 -27.48
N VAL A 231 16.44 -7.56 -27.04
CA VAL A 231 16.67 -8.36 -25.82
C VAL A 231 16.21 -7.63 -24.58
N SER A 232 16.53 -6.34 -24.43
CA SER A 232 16.08 -5.53 -23.29
C SER A 232 14.55 -5.40 -23.22
N ALA A 233 13.89 -5.22 -24.37
CA ALA A 233 12.43 -5.21 -24.44
C ALA A 233 11.81 -6.56 -24.04
N ALA A 234 12.39 -7.68 -24.50
CA ALA A 234 11.93 -9.02 -24.14
C ALA A 234 12.11 -9.31 -22.64
N VAL A 235 13.27 -8.95 -22.07
CA VAL A 235 13.54 -9.08 -20.63
C VAL A 235 12.60 -8.18 -19.83
N GLY A 236 12.35 -6.95 -20.28
CA GLY A 236 11.39 -6.02 -19.67
C GLY A 236 9.97 -6.58 -19.66
N ALA A 237 9.51 -7.18 -20.77
CA ALA A 237 8.19 -7.81 -20.86
C ALA A 237 8.06 -9.02 -19.92
N LEU A 238 9.09 -9.87 -19.85
CA LEU A 238 9.13 -11.02 -18.93
C LEU A 238 9.15 -10.56 -17.46
N TYR A 239 9.91 -9.52 -17.14
CA TYR A 239 9.97 -8.94 -15.81
C TYR A 239 8.64 -8.30 -15.41
N GLN A 240 7.99 -7.58 -16.33
CA GLN A 240 6.66 -7.03 -16.11
C GLN A 240 5.61 -8.14 -15.90
N GLN A 241 5.69 -9.23 -16.66
CA GLN A 241 4.82 -10.39 -16.48
C GLN A 241 5.07 -11.09 -15.13
N TYR A 242 6.33 -11.26 -14.74
CA TYR A 242 6.70 -11.80 -13.44
C TYR A 242 6.15 -10.93 -12.30
N ARG A 243 6.31 -9.60 -12.39
CA ARG A 243 5.80 -8.66 -11.38
C ARG A 243 4.27 -8.65 -11.29
N ARG A 244 3.56 -8.74 -12.42
CA ARG A 244 2.10 -8.92 -12.43
C ARG A 244 1.69 -10.20 -11.69
N ARG A 245 2.43 -11.30 -11.87
CA ARG A 245 2.20 -12.56 -11.13
C ARG A 245 2.45 -12.39 -9.62
N VAL A 246 3.52 -11.69 -9.22
CA VAL A 246 3.81 -11.46 -7.79
C VAL A 246 2.75 -10.59 -7.12
N ARG A 247 2.28 -9.51 -7.78
CA ARG A 247 1.18 -8.69 -7.25
C ARG A 247 -0.11 -9.50 -7.11
N SER A 248 -0.49 -10.23 -8.16
CA SER A 248 -1.66 -11.10 -8.14
C SER A 248 -1.58 -12.16 -7.04
N ARG A 249 -0.38 -12.66 -6.73
CA ARG A 249 -0.16 -13.60 -5.62
C ARG A 249 -0.42 -12.96 -4.26
N ARG A 250 0.04 -11.73 -4.01
CA ARG A 250 -0.24 -11.01 -2.76
C ARG A 250 -1.73 -10.72 -2.59
N GLU A 251 -2.37 -10.22 -3.65
CA GLU A 251 -3.82 -9.95 -3.62
C GLU A 251 -4.64 -11.25 -3.40
N TYR A 252 -4.18 -12.38 -3.95
CA TYR A 252 -4.78 -13.68 -3.70
C TYR A 252 -4.56 -14.14 -2.26
N GLU A 253 -3.37 -13.96 -1.68
CA GLU A 253 -3.06 -14.28 -0.28
C GLU A 253 -3.90 -13.42 0.68
N ASP A 254 -4.10 -12.13 0.37
CA ASP A 254 -4.99 -11.24 1.13
C ASP A 254 -6.46 -11.71 1.04
N CYS A 255 -6.94 -12.01 -0.17
CA CYS A 255 -8.30 -12.52 -0.39
C CYS A 255 -8.53 -13.84 0.36
N ARG A 256 -7.54 -14.74 0.32
CA ARG A 256 -7.57 -16.02 1.01
C ARG A 256 -7.61 -15.84 2.52
N THR A 257 -6.74 -15.01 3.08
CA THR A 257 -6.69 -14.72 4.52
C THR A 257 -8.02 -14.13 5.01
N ALA A 258 -8.62 -13.23 4.22
CA ALA A 258 -9.93 -12.67 4.54
C ALA A 258 -11.05 -13.70 4.48
N LEU A 259 -11.01 -14.65 3.54
CA LEU A 259 -11.97 -15.75 3.45
C LEU A 259 -11.83 -16.72 4.64
N GLU A 260 -10.60 -17.10 4.98
CA GLU A 260 -10.29 -17.92 6.17
C GLU A 260 -10.79 -17.25 7.45
N GLY A 261 -10.67 -15.91 7.57
CA GLY A 261 -11.24 -15.17 8.69
C GLY A 261 -12.77 -15.16 8.75
N ILE A 262 -13.46 -15.16 7.59
CA ILE A 262 -14.92 -15.32 7.53
C ILE A 262 -15.32 -16.73 7.95
N GLU A 263 -14.58 -17.76 7.53
CA GLU A 263 -14.81 -19.15 7.91
C GLU A 263 -14.63 -19.36 9.41
N GLU A 264 -13.54 -18.85 9.99
CA GLU A 264 -13.27 -18.98 11.42
C GLU A 264 -14.38 -18.32 12.25
N ASP A 265 -14.85 -17.13 11.85
CA ASP A 265 -15.99 -16.47 12.48
C ASP A 265 -17.28 -17.30 12.32
N HIS A 266 -17.48 -18.01 11.20
CA HIS A 266 -18.60 -18.95 11.01
C HIS A 266 -18.56 -20.12 11.99
N LEU A 267 -17.40 -20.75 12.12
CA LEU A 267 -17.21 -21.92 12.96
C LEU A 267 -17.37 -21.54 14.43
N LYS A 268 -16.84 -20.38 14.84
CA LYS A 268 -17.07 -19.81 16.17
C LYS A 268 -18.54 -19.53 16.43
N ALA A 269 -19.25 -18.98 15.45
CA ALA A 269 -20.70 -18.78 15.50
C ALA A 269 -21.50 -20.08 15.70
N LEU A 270 -21.12 -21.16 15.01
CA LEU A 270 -21.76 -22.48 15.16
C LEU A 270 -21.42 -23.15 16.51
N GLN A 271 -20.19 -23.02 17.00
CA GLN A 271 -19.74 -23.63 18.26
C GLN A 271 -20.26 -22.88 19.49
N GLN A 272 -20.29 -21.55 19.44
CA GLN A 272 -20.73 -20.73 20.56
C GLN A 272 -22.25 -20.53 20.48
N ARG A 273 -23.00 -21.35 21.24
CA ARG A 273 -24.42 -21.09 21.50
C ARG A 273 -24.69 -19.71 22.13
N ASN A 274 -23.67 -19.04 22.68
CA ASN A 274 -23.79 -17.82 23.48
C ASN A 274 -23.00 -16.63 22.90
N GLY A 275 -23.17 -16.33 21.60
CA GLY A 275 -22.82 -15.02 21.03
C GLY A 275 -21.35 -14.86 20.64
N ALA A 276 -21.00 -15.29 19.41
CA ALA A 276 -19.67 -15.05 18.87
C ALA A 276 -19.41 -13.55 18.68
N VAL A 277 -18.29 -13.09 19.26
CA VAL A 277 -17.80 -11.72 19.14
C VAL A 277 -17.17 -11.54 17.77
N GLN A 278 -17.60 -10.49 17.07
CA GLN A 278 -17.09 -10.12 15.77
C GLN A 278 -15.58 -9.81 15.80
N THR A 279 -14.76 -10.51 15.00
CA THR A 279 -13.30 -10.33 15.03
C THR A 279 -12.74 -9.41 13.94
N CYS A 280 -13.45 -9.25 12.82
CA CYS A 280 -13.03 -8.41 11.70
C CYS A 280 -14.01 -7.28 11.37
N CYS A 281 -13.52 -6.16 10.84
CA CYS A 281 -14.33 -5.06 10.34
C CYS A 281 -15.07 -5.51 9.05
N PRO A 282 -16.38 -5.27 8.90
CA PRO A 282 -17.13 -5.77 7.74
C PRO A 282 -16.92 -4.91 6.49
N LEU A 283 -16.32 -3.71 6.61
CA LEU A 283 -16.05 -2.82 5.48
C LEU A 283 -14.66 -3.02 4.89
N CYS A 284 -13.62 -3.11 5.74
CA CYS A 284 -12.22 -3.26 5.28
C CYS A 284 -11.61 -4.62 5.58
N LEU A 285 -12.36 -5.53 6.20
CA LEU A 285 -11.95 -6.91 6.53
C LEU A 285 -10.72 -7.05 7.45
N SER A 286 -10.15 -5.94 7.93
CA SER A 286 -9.05 -5.96 8.91
C SER A 286 -9.55 -6.41 10.29
N HIS A 287 -8.69 -7.12 11.02
CA HIS A 287 -8.93 -7.51 12.41
C HIS A 287 -9.20 -6.30 13.32
N LEU A 288 -10.17 -6.45 14.22
CA LEU A 288 -10.52 -5.50 15.28
C LEU A 288 -9.70 -5.80 16.52
N ASN A 289 -9.26 -4.77 17.25
CA ASN A 289 -8.51 -4.96 18.49
C ASN A 289 -9.33 -5.66 19.58
N LEU A 290 -8.95 -6.90 19.89
CA LEU A 290 -9.51 -7.75 20.92
C LEU A 290 -8.62 -7.88 22.17
N SER A 291 -7.54 -7.11 22.32
CA SER A 291 -6.65 -7.16 23.50
C SER A 291 -6.78 -5.93 24.42
N CYS A 292 -7.50 -6.13 25.52
CA CYS A 292 -7.46 -5.36 26.77
C CYS A 292 -7.91 -6.35 27.86
N THR A 293 -7.04 -7.26 28.25
CA THR A 293 -7.15 -7.88 29.58
C THR A 293 -6.45 -6.94 30.56
N PRO A 294 -7.08 -6.55 31.68
CA PRO A 294 -6.30 -6.05 32.82
C PRO A 294 -5.42 -7.19 33.32
N SER A 295 -4.16 -6.88 33.64
CA SER A 295 -3.14 -7.85 34.03
C SER A 295 -3.64 -8.87 35.07
N GLY A 296 -3.39 -10.15 34.82
CA GLY A 296 -3.47 -11.20 35.85
C GLY A 296 -4.38 -12.38 35.54
N ALA A 297 -4.11 -13.12 34.46
CA ALA A 297 -4.42 -14.55 34.39
C ALA A 297 -3.60 -15.17 33.25
N ASP A 298 -2.70 -16.06 33.62
CA ASP A 298 -1.86 -16.84 32.74
C ASP A 298 -2.72 -17.86 31.98
N PHE A 299 -2.86 -17.68 30.67
CA PHE A 299 -3.40 -18.69 29.76
C PHE A 299 -2.61 -18.63 28.46
N THR A 300 -1.48 -19.33 28.44
CA THR A 300 -0.69 -19.60 27.23
C THR A 300 -1.51 -20.43 26.25
N LEU A 301 -2.09 -19.78 25.24
CA LEU A 301 -2.55 -20.43 24.02
C LEU A 301 -1.39 -20.44 23.02
N HIS A 302 -0.76 -21.60 22.83
CA HIS A 302 0.25 -21.80 21.79
C HIS A 302 -0.40 -21.74 20.40
N VAL A 303 -0.33 -20.58 19.76
CA VAL A 303 -0.51 -20.46 18.30
C VAL A 303 0.82 -20.83 17.65
N ARG A 304 0.86 -22.03 17.07
CA ARG A 304 2.00 -22.57 16.33
C ARG A 304 2.10 -21.83 15.00
N HIS A 305 3.04 -20.90 14.89
CA HIS A 305 3.45 -20.36 13.60
C HIS A 305 4.13 -21.45 12.77
N TYR A 306 3.58 -21.75 11.60
CA TYR A 306 4.27 -22.50 10.55
C TYR A 306 5.39 -21.62 9.98
N LEU A 307 6.63 -21.89 10.38
CA LEU A 307 7.81 -21.47 9.64
C LEU A 307 8.14 -22.57 8.62
N SER A 308 8.07 -22.21 7.35
CA SER A 308 8.73 -22.94 6.26
C SER A 308 10.16 -22.44 6.15
N THR A 309 11.12 -23.32 6.41
CA THR A 309 12.33 -23.57 5.60
C THR A 309 13.16 -24.63 6.32
N ASP A 310 13.33 -25.78 5.68
CA ASP A 310 14.59 -26.54 5.67
C ASP A 310 14.44 -27.67 4.62
N ASP A 311 14.82 -27.35 3.39
CA ASP A 311 15.19 -28.36 2.40
C ASP A 311 16.67 -28.69 2.64
N GLY A 312 16.91 -29.96 2.94
CA GLY A 312 18.25 -30.53 3.08
C GLY A 312 19.02 -30.51 1.77
N GLY A 313 20.25 -30.03 1.84
CA GLY A 313 21.29 -30.24 0.85
C GLY A 313 22.53 -30.77 1.54
N SER A 314 22.70 -32.08 1.49
CA SER A 314 23.91 -32.80 1.89
C SER A 314 25.07 -32.47 0.95
N THR A 315 26.20 -32.06 1.52
CA THR A 315 27.50 -32.34 0.92
C THR A 315 28.46 -32.69 2.05
N ASP A 316 28.89 -33.95 2.02
CA ASP A 316 30.00 -34.51 2.77
C ASP A 316 31.27 -33.70 2.49
N ASN A 317 32.04 -33.40 3.54
CA ASN A 317 33.48 -33.31 3.49
C ASN A 317 34.04 -33.58 4.90
N ASP A 318 34.84 -34.62 4.96
CA ASP A 318 35.60 -35.11 6.09
C ASP A 318 36.75 -34.17 6.49
N ASP A 319 37.23 -34.40 7.72
CA ASP A 319 38.59 -34.14 8.23
C ASP A 319 39.10 -32.69 8.33
N ASP A 320 39.28 -32.17 9.57
CA ASP A 320 40.55 -32.35 10.28
C ASP A 320 40.56 -31.71 11.69
N GLY A 321 40.98 -32.51 12.67
CA GLY A 321 42.02 -32.20 13.66
C GLY A 321 41.96 -30.97 14.60
N GLY A 322 41.78 -31.26 15.90
CA GLY A 322 42.50 -30.61 17.02
C GLY A 322 41.90 -29.32 17.59
N SER A 323 42.04 -28.94 18.86
CA SER A 323 42.57 -29.56 20.07
C SER A 323 42.28 -28.56 21.21
N VAL A 324 41.78 -29.05 22.34
CA VAL A 324 42.14 -28.72 23.73
C VAL A 324 42.46 -27.25 24.06
N MET A 325 41.71 -26.67 25.00
CA MET A 325 42.21 -26.13 26.28
C MET A 325 41.01 -25.73 27.16
N SER A 326 40.81 -26.51 28.21
CA SER A 326 40.09 -26.18 29.44
C SER A 326 40.98 -25.31 30.35
N ASP A 327 40.34 -24.54 31.24
CA ASP A 327 40.68 -24.31 32.66
C ASP A 327 39.69 -23.22 33.16
N GLU A 328 38.75 -23.49 34.09
CA GLU A 328 38.92 -23.43 35.57
C GLU A 328 39.60 -22.14 36.05
N GLU A 329 39.24 -21.44 37.12
CA GLU A 329 38.11 -21.36 38.06
C GLU A 329 38.47 -20.15 38.99
N THR A 330 37.63 -19.86 39.98
CA THR A 330 37.88 -18.98 41.15
C THR A 330 37.73 -17.47 40.92
N GLY A 331 36.96 -16.69 41.67
CA GLY A 331 36.29 -16.92 42.96
C GLY A 331 36.72 -15.83 43.94
N LEU A 332 35.93 -14.77 44.12
CA LEU A 332 36.03 -13.89 45.29
C LEU A 332 34.71 -13.21 45.63
N ARG A 333 34.14 -13.65 46.76
CA ARG A 333 33.02 -13.05 47.51
C ARG A 333 33.53 -11.93 48.43
N ARG A 334 32.76 -10.84 48.57
CA ARG A 334 32.31 -10.16 49.84
C ARG A 334 31.81 -8.70 49.58
N PRO A 335 31.05 -8.04 50.49
CA PRO A 335 29.58 -8.03 50.44
C PRO A 335 28.92 -6.63 50.47
N LEU A 336 27.59 -6.62 50.29
CA LEU A 336 26.57 -5.71 50.85
C LEU A 336 26.87 -4.20 50.97
N LYS A 337 26.09 -3.39 50.23
CA LYS A 337 25.35 -2.26 50.82
C LYS A 337 24.05 -2.00 50.07
N SER A 338 22.99 -1.94 50.86
CA SER A 338 21.60 -1.70 50.56
C SER A 338 21.32 -0.26 50.13
N ALA A 339 20.39 -0.08 49.19
CA ALA A 339 19.47 1.05 49.14
C ALA A 339 18.25 0.67 48.28
N GLU A 340 17.08 0.73 48.90
CA GLU A 340 15.76 0.69 48.27
C GLU A 340 15.56 1.89 47.32
N VAL A 341 14.71 1.70 46.30
CA VAL A 341 13.49 2.48 46.00
C VAL A 341 13.20 2.50 44.49
N ALA A 342 11.92 2.25 44.18
CA ALA A 342 11.18 2.53 42.94
C ALA A 342 11.35 1.58 41.74
N ALA A 343 10.48 0.57 41.74
CA ALA A 343 9.97 -0.06 40.54
C ALA A 343 9.21 0.96 39.67
N ALA A 344 9.64 1.12 38.42
CA ALA A 344 8.81 1.61 37.32
C ALA A 344 9.04 0.68 36.14
N ALA A 345 8.01 -0.09 35.81
CA ALA A 345 8.02 -1.15 34.83
C ALA A 345 8.30 -0.61 33.41
N MET A 346 9.34 -1.16 32.77
CA MET A 346 9.54 -1.13 31.32
C MET A 346 8.46 -2.00 30.67
N THR A 347 7.51 -1.40 29.97
CA THR A 347 6.64 -2.11 29.03
C THR A 347 7.38 -2.31 27.72
N THR A 348 7.68 -3.57 27.43
CA THR A 348 7.97 -4.10 26.10
C THR A 348 6.80 -3.83 25.16
N THR A 349 7.02 -3.08 24.08
CA THR A 349 6.04 -2.88 23.00
C THR A 349 6.62 -3.39 21.69
N THR A 350 6.39 -4.66 21.42
CA THR A 350 6.36 -5.23 20.06
C THR A 350 5.01 -5.94 19.94
N ALA A 351 3.99 -5.23 19.44
CA ALA A 351 2.67 -5.79 19.15
C ALA A 351 2.12 -5.19 17.85
N ASP A 352 1.97 -6.06 16.86
CA ASP A 352 1.22 -6.04 15.60
C ASP A 352 0.66 -4.71 15.05
N ALA A 353 1.23 -4.28 13.92
CA ALA A 353 0.88 -3.07 13.17
C ALA A 353 -0.51 -3.06 12.48
N HIS A 354 -1.35 -4.10 12.66
CA HIS A 354 -2.64 -4.24 11.93
C HIS A 354 -3.89 -4.11 12.80
N VAL A 355 -3.74 -3.86 14.09
CA VAL A 355 -4.83 -3.95 15.06
C VAL A 355 -5.48 -2.57 15.27
N LYS A 356 -6.75 -2.39 14.86
CA LYS A 356 -7.46 -1.10 14.91
C LYS A 356 -8.52 -1.04 16.03
N PRO A 357 -8.72 0.11 16.69
CA PRO A 357 -9.81 0.29 17.67
C PRO A 357 -11.18 0.09 17.00
N GLY A 358 -12.10 -0.53 17.74
CA GLY A 358 -13.45 -0.87 17.28
C GLY A 358 -14.53 0.06 17.84
N ALA A 359 -15.61 0.25 17.08
CA ALA A 359 -16.83 0.94 17.46
C ALA A 359 -18.05 0.10 17.06
N MET A 360 -19.13 0.11 17.87
CA MET A 360 -20.27 -0.79 17.68
C MET A 360 -21.60 -0.05 17.65
N PHE A 361 -22.42 -0.34 16.63
CA PHE A 361 -23.78 0.18 16.50
C PHE A 361 -24.77 -0.49 17.45
N PRO A 362 -25.96 0.11 17.68
CA PRO A 362 -26.98 -0.48 18.54
C PRO A 362 -27.45 -1.88 18.16
N CYS A 363 -27.39 -2.19 16.87
CA CYS A 363 -27.69 -3.50 16.30
C CYS A 363 -26.61 -4.57 16.57
N GLY A 364 -25.53 -4.25 17.30
CA GLY A 364 -24.46 -5.19 17.66
C GLY A 364 -23.34 -5.34 16.62
N HIS A 365 -23.42 -4.68 15.47
CA HIS A 365 -22.38 -4.73 14.43
C HIS A 365 -21.21 -3.81 14.78
N ALA A 366 -19.99 -4.34 14.73
CA ALA A 366 -18.75 -3.65 15.03
C ALA A 366 -17.95 -3.30 13.77
N PHE A 367 -17.27 -2.15 13.80
CA PHE A 367 -16.47 -1.60 12.71
C PHE A 367 -15.15 -1.06 13.25
N CYS A 368 -14.11 -1.01 12.41
CA CYS A 368 -12.90 -0.30 12.79
C CYS A 368 -13.11 1.22 12.70
N GLU A 369 -12.44 1.95 13.57
CA GLU A 369 -12.61 3.40 13.72
C GLU A 369 -12.47 4.19 12.41
N PRO A 370 -11.47 3.94 11.54
CA PRO A 370 -11.35 4.68 10.28
C PRO A 370 -12.55 4.47 9.35
N CYS A 371 -13.11 3.25 9.30
CA CYS A 371 -14.23 2.94 8.42
C CYS A 371 -15.54 3.54 8.90
N ILE A 372 -15.77 3.58 10.22
CA ILE A 372 -16.99 4.18 10.77
C ILE A 372 -16.95 5.71 10.66
N VAL A 373 -15.79 6.32 10.91
CA VAL A 373 -15.59 7.77 10.74
C VAL A 373 -15.81 8.17 9.30
N ALA A 374 -15.19 7.47 8.34
CA ALA A 374 -15.39 7.74 6.92
C ALA A 374 -16.87 7.66 6.52
N ARG A 375 -17.62 6.70 7.07
CA ARG A 375 -19.05 6.53 6.79
C ARG A 375 -19.92 7.61 7.41
N ILE A 376 -19.66 7.99 8.67
CA ILE A 376 -20.38 9.09 9.33
C ILE A 376 -20.12 10.40 8.58
N ASN A 377 -18.88 10.65 8.13
CA ASN A 377 -18.53 11.81 7.33
C ASN A 377 -19.23 11.85 5.97
N GLN A 378 -19.61 10.70 5.42
CA GLN A 378 -20.45 10.60 4.22
C GLN A 378 -21.95 10.84 4.51
N GLY A 379 -22.33 11.18 5.74
CA GLY A 379 -23.71 11.45 6.14
C GLY A 379 -24.53 10.22 6.53
N PHE A 380 -23.91 9.03 6.60
CA PHE A 380 -24.62 7.80 6.98
C PHE A 380 -24.52 7.55 8.48
N SER A 381 -25.66 7.66 9.19
CA SER A 381 -25.81 7.32 10.61
C SER A 381 -26.38 5.91 10.87
N ASN A 382 -26.62 5.15 9.80
CA ASN A 382 -27.15 3.79 9.86
C ASN A 382 -26.06 2.71 9.70
N CYS A 383 -26.31 1.56 10.32
CA CYS A 383 -25.45 0.39 10.16
C CYS A 383 -25.46 -0.09 8.70
N SER A 384 -24.30 -0.29 8.08
CA SER A 384 -24.21 -0.77 6.69
C SER A 384 -24.67 -2.21 6.49
N VAL A 385 -24.70 -3.00 7.56
CA VAL A 385 -25.01 -4.43 7.51
C VAL A 385 -26.52 -4.67 7.57
N CYS A 386 -27.22 -4.04 8.52
CA CYS A 386 -28.66 -4.23 8.72
C CYS A 386 -29.54 -3.01 8.42
N GLY A 387 -28.97 -1.82 8.21
CA GLY A 387 -29.72 -0.59 7.95
C GLY A 387 -30.35 0.08 9.18
N CYS A 388 -30.23 -0.49 10.38
CA CYS A 388 -30.75 0.12 11.61
C CYS A 388 -30.10 1.49 11.86
N ALA A 389 -30.93 2.49 12.15
CA ALA A 389 -30.47 3.81 12.58
C ALA A 389 -29.89 3.75 14.01
N GLY A 390 -28.91 4.59 14.31
CA GLY A 390 -28.27 4.66 15.63
C GLY A 390 -29.13 5.21 16.77
N GLN A 391 -30.42 5.47 16.56
CA GLN A 391 -31.30 6.01 17.61
C GLN A 391 -31.98 4.92 18.42
N GLU A 392 -31.86 5.02 19.73
CA GLU A 392 -32.63 4.21 20.68
C GLU A 392 -34.11 4.54 20.53
N SER A 393 -34.89 3.52 20.17
CA SER A 393 -36.35 3.56 20.30
C SER A 393 -36.70 3.64 21.79
N GLY A 394 -36.84 4.87 22.31
CA GLY A 394 -37.56 5.12 23.55
C GLY A 394 -39.00 4.62 23.42
N SER A 395 -39.45 3.86 24.41
CA SER A 395 -40.75 3.18 24.44
C SER A 395 -41.94 4.06 24.03
N SER A 396 -42.79 3.47 23.21
CA SER A 396 -44.06 3.94 22.67
C SER A 396 -45.09 4.49 23.69
N GLY A 397 -45.71 5.61 23.34
CA GLY A 397 -47.16 5.79 23.47
C GLY A 397 -47.79 5.75 22.06
N PRO A 398 -49.02 5.25 21.85
CA PRO A 398 -49.56 5.06 20.52
C PRO A 398 -50.30 6.32 20.03
N SER A 399 -49.85 6.93 18.94
CA SER A 399 -50.75 7.46 17.90
C SER A 399 -49.99 8.04 16.71
N ALA A 400 -50.44 7.57 15.54
CA ALA A 400 -50.58 8.27 14.27
C ALA A 400 -49.36 8.60 13.40
N GLU A 401 -49.48 8.04 12.19
CA GLU A 401 -49.11 8.59 10.88
C GLU A 401 -47.66 8.58 10.40
N ALA A 402 -47.46 7.77 9.36
CA ALA A 402 -46.29 7.71 8.51
C ALA A 402 -46.13 9.03 7.73
N ALA A 403 -44.99 9.70 7.93
CA ALA A 403 -44.51 10.76 7.05
C ALA A 403 -43.20 10.31 6.38
N PRO A 404 -42.92 10.72 5.13
CA PRO A 404 -41.79 10.24 4.35
C PRO A 404 -40.47 10.87 4.82
N ALA A 405 -39.39 10.13 4.57
CA ALA A 405 -38.01 10.49 4.89
C ALA A 405 -37.64 11.90 4.43
N VAL A 406 -37.46 12.81 5.40
CA VAL A 406 -36.87 14.13 5.18
C VAL A 406 -35.35 13.97 5.16
N ALA A 407 -34.75 14.19 3.99
CA ALA A 407 -33.31 14.36 3.86
C ALA A 407 -32.88 15.59 4.67
N VAL A 408 -32.06 15.36 5.70
CA VAL A 408 -31.42 16.44 6.46
C VAL A 408 -30.39 17.10 5.55
N THR A 409 -30.69 18.32 5.11
CA THR A 409 -29.73 19.21 4.44
C THR A 409 -28.68 19.65 5.44
N ALA A 410 -27.44 19.19 5.23
CA ALA A 410 -26.29 19.54 6.04
C ALA A 410 -25.88 21.00 5.79
N THR A 411 -26.10 21.87 6.77
CA THR A 411 -25.44 23.18 6.86
C THR A 411 -24.59 23.24 8.14
N ALA A 412 -23.28 23.20 7.92
CA ALA A 412 -22.20 23.86 8.67
C ALA A 412 -22.14 23.80 10.22
N ALA A 413 -22.68 22.79 10.89
CA ALA A 413 -22.49 22.65 12.35
C ALA A 413 -22.45 21.19 12.83
N THR A 414 -21.38 20.40 12.60
CA THR A 414 -21.36 19.01 13.11
C THR A 414 -19.98 18.33 13.33
N THR A 415 -18.84 19.03 13.46
CA THR A 415 -17.63 18.32 13.95
C THR A 415 -17.80 17.81 15.39
N SER A 416 -18.50 18.57 16.25
CA SER A 416 -18.88 18.11 17.60
C SER A 416 -19.87 16.94 17.59
N SER A 417 -20.71 16.84 16.56
CA SER A 417 -21.71 15.77 16.43
C SER A 417 -21.11 14.45 15.96
N VAL A 418 -20.12 14.48 15.06
CA VAL A 418 -19.44 13.27 14.57
C VAL A 418 -18.65 12.62 15.70
N GLN A 419 -17.86 13.41 16.43
CA GLN A 419 -17.09 12.91 17.56
C GLN A 419 -18.00 12.40 18.68
N GLY A 420 -19.09 13.11 18.99
CA GLY A 420 -20.06 12.68 20.00
C GLY A 420 -20.73 11.33 19.67
N LEU A 421 -21.13 11.13 18.41
CA LEU A 421 -21.67 9.84 17.96
C LEU A 421 -20.60 8.73 18.04
N LEU A 422 -19.37 9.04 17.63
CA LEU A 422 -18.27 8.08 17.69
C LEU A 422 -17.94 7.66 19.13
N ASP A 423 -17.92 8.61 20.06
CA ASP A 423 -17.71 8.35 21.48
C ASP A 423 -18.82 7.47 22.08
N GLN A 424 -20.08 7.70 21.71
CA GLN A 424 -21.21 6.83 22.09
C GLN A 424 -21.01 5.39 21.57
N LEU A 425 -20.60 5.24 20.32
CA LEU A 425 -20.36 3.93 19.69
C LEU A 425 -19.14 3.20 20.28
N ARG A 426 -18.08 3.95 20.66
CA ARG A 426 -16.92 3.40 21.39
C ARG A 426 -17.31 2.94 22.79
N ALA A 427 -18.06 3.76 23.54
CA ALA A 427 -18.51 3.43 24.88
C ALA A 427 -19.37 2.15 24.88
N ARG A 428 -20.25 2.01 23.89
CA ARG A 428 -21.08 0.81 23.72
C ARG A 428 -20.26 -0.44 23.42
N TRP A 429 -19.28 -0.34 22.51
CA TRP A 429 -18.35 -1.44 22.23
C TRP A 429 -17.59 -1.88 23.50
N GLN A 430 -17.11 -0.91 24.29
CA GLN A 430 -16.44 -1.20 25.55
C GLN A 430 -17.36 -1.80 26.62
N ALA A 431 -18.64 -1.40 26.67
CA ALA A 431 -19.62 -1.97 27.60
C ALA A 431 -19.97 -3.42 27.22
N HIS A 432 -20.33 -3.66 25.95
CA HIS A 432 -20.62 -5.00 25.42
C HIS A 432 -19.46 -5.97 25.67
N ARG A 433 -18.22 -5.49 25.57
CA ARG A 433 -17.03 -6.30 25.83
C ARG A 433 -16.84 -6.68 27.29
N ARG A 434 -17.19 -5.78 28.22
CA ARG A 434 -17.18 -6.08 29.66
C ARG A 434 -18.22 -7.15 29.99
N ASP A 435 -19.39 -7.06 29.37
CA ASP A 435 -20.52 -7.96 29.61
C ASP A 435 -20.43 -9.29 28.85
N ALA A 436 -19.60 -9.41 27.81
CA ALA A 436 -19.36 -10.66 27.08
C ALA A 436 -18.74 -11.78 27.95
N SER A 437 -18.33 -11.48 29.19
CA SER A 437 -17.92 -12.45 30.19
C SER A 437 -19.08 -12.98 31.06
N ALA A 438 -20.26 -12.34 31.00
CA ALA A 438 -21.47 -12.80 31.67
C ALA A 438 -22.27 -13.76 30.77
N PRO A 439 -22.87 -14.84 31.31
CA PRO A 439 -23.64 -15.79 30.52
C PRO A 439 -24.88 -15.11 29.90
N ILE A 440 -24.85 -14.93 28.58
CA ILE A 440 -25.93 -14.37 27.76
C ILE A 440 -27.07 -15.41 27.67
N ASN A 441 -27.93 -15.47 28.68
CA ASN A 441 -29.12 -16.34 28.69
C ASN A 441 -30.45 -15.57 28.50
N GLN A 442 -30.45 -14.25 28.26
CA GLN A 442 -31.68 -13.44 28.30
C GLN A 442 -31.90 -12.43 27.16
N LEU A 443 -31.08 -12.41 26.10
CA LEU A 443 -31.38 -11.59 24.92
C LEU A 443 -32.04 -12.45 23.84
N GLY A 444 -33.08 -11.89 23.21
CA GLY A 444 -34.01 -12.53 22.26
C GLY A 444 -33.38 -13.12 20.99
N PRO A 445 -34.13 -13.20 19.88
CA PRO A 445 -34.01 -14.19 18.80
C PRO A 445 -32.59 -14.74 18.59
N SER A 446 -32.48 -16.08 18.62
CA SER A 446 -31.23 -16.86 18.62
C SER A 446 -30.11 -16.15 17.88
N GLY A 447 -28.95 -15.93 18.51
CA GLY A 447 -27.83 -15.15 17.94
C GLY A 447 -27.38 -15.59 16.53
N ALA A 448 -27.77 -16.79 16.10
CA ALA A 448 -27.67 -17.26 14.73
C ALA A 448 -28.36 -16.35 13.68
N GLU A 449 -29.49 -15.71 14.01
CA GLU A 449 -30.28 -14.90 13.05
C GLU A 449 -29.59 -13.58 12.68
N VAL A 450 -28.77 -13.02 13.57
CA VAL A 450 -28.04 -11.76 13.33
C VAL A 450 -26.69 -12.00 12.64
N GLN A 451 -26.05 -13.14 12.86
CA GLN A 451 -24.72 -13.42 12.33
C GLN A 451 -24.74 -13.71 10.83
N PHE A 452 -25.77 -14.38 10.34
CA PHE A 452 -25.85 -14.79 8.94
C PHE A 452 -25.86 -13.61 7.93
N PRO A 453 -26.69 -12.55 8.09
CA PRO A 453 -26.64 -11.38 7.22
C PRO A 453 -25.27 -10.69 7.18
N MET A 454 -24.57 -10.68 8.33
CA MET A 454 -23.23 -10.09 8.42
C MET A 454 -22.20 -10.88 7.60
N MET A 455 -22.27 -12.21 7.64
CA MET A 455 -21.37 -13.07 6.87
C MET A 455 -21.58 -12.90 5.36
N ILE A 456 -22.84 -12.88 4.91
CA ILE A 456 -23.17 -12.56 3.51
C ILE A 456 -22.59 -11.19 3.12
N PHE A 457 -22.79 -10.18 3.97
CA PHE A 457 -22.32 -8.83 3.67
C PHE A 457 -20.79 -8.82 3.46
N ARG A 458 -20.03 -9.48 4.33
CA ARG A 458 -18.57 -9.58 4.19
C ARG A 458 -18.15 -10.32 2.94
N LEU A 459 -18.84 -11.41 2.62
CA LEU A 459 -18.53 -12.19 1.43
C LEU A 459 -18.75 -11.36 0.15
N ARG A 460 -19.84 -10.59 0.08
CA ARG A 460 -20.10 -9.65 -1.02
C ARG A 460 -19.11 -8.49 -1.06
N GLN A 461 -18.67 -7.98 0.08
CA GLN A 461 -17.62 -6.96 0.11
C GLN A 461 -16.28 -7.51 -0.39
N LEU A 462 -15.92 -8.72 0.02
CA LEU A 462 -14.72 -9.41 -0.45
C LEU A 462 -14.78 -9.62 -1.97
N GLN A 463 -15.93 -10.03 -2.51
CA GLN A 463 -16.15 -10.14 -3.96
C GLN A 463 -15.96 -8.80 -4.68
N ARG A 464 -16.42 -7.68 -4.11
CA ARG A 464 -16.21 -6.34 -4.70
C ARG A 464 -14.75 -5.91 -4.67
N GLN A 465 -14.01 -6.28 -3.63
CA GLN A 465 -12.59 -5.97 -3.49
C GLN A 465 -11.71 -6.85 -4.40
N TYR A 466 -12.12 -8.10 -4.62
CA TYR A 466 -11.34 -9.11 -5.34
C TYR A 466 -12.13 -9.82 -6.46
N PRO A 467 -12.72 -9.08 -7.42
CA PRO A 467 -13.59 -9.67 -8.45
C PRO A 467 -12.85 -10.64 -9.39
N GLN A 468 -11.51 -10.52 -9.48
CA GLN A 468 -10.66 -11.42 -10.26
C GLN A 468 -10.49 -12.82 -9.63
N PHE A 469 -10.70 -12.95 -8.32
CA PHE A 469 -10.58 -14.21 -7.60
C PHE A 469 -11.94 -14.78 -7.17
N LEU A 470 -12.95 -13.92 -7.02
CA LEU A 470 -14.29 -14.29 -6.55
C LEU A 470 -15.36 -13.94 -7.59
N SER A 471 -15.80 -14.94 -8.35
CA SER A 471 -16.91 -14.77 -9.29
C SER A 471 -18.26 -14.60 -8.55
N PRO A 472 -19.23 -13.91 -9.17
CA PRO A 472 -20.60 -13.81 -8.65
C PRO A 472 -21.26 -15.18 -8.39
N ASP A 473 -20.98 -16.17 -9.25
CA ASP A 473 -21.57 -17.51 -9.10
C ASP A 473 -21.03 -18.24 -7.87
N MET A 474 -19.73 -18.11 -7.58
CA MET A 474 -19.15 -18.68 -6.36
C MET A 474 -19.77 -18.06 -5.12
N THR A 475 -19.99 -16.74 -5.13
CA THR A 475 -20.62 -16.05 -4.01
C THR A 475 -22.05 -16.53 -3.78
N ILE A 476 -22.83 -16.76 -4.84
CA ILE A 476 -24.20 -17.29 -4.73
C ILE A 476 -24.22 -18.70 -4.12
N VAL A 477 -23.33 -19.59 -4.58
CA VAL A 477 -23.24 -20.96 -4.05
C VAL A 477 -22.86 -20.94 -2.57
N TRP A 478 -21.86 -20.14 -2.20
CA TRP A 478 -21.42 -20.05 -0.81
C TRP A 478 -22.45 -19.36 0.10
N GLU A 479 -23.21 -18.40 -0.41
CA GLU A 479 -24.37 -17.86 0.31
C GLU A 479 -25.40 -18.95 0.61
N GLN A 480 -25.63 -19.88 -0.31
CA GLN A 480 -26.51 -21.02 -0.08
C GLN A 480 -25.91 -22.01 0.93
N ASP A 481 -24.63 -22.36 0.81
CA ASP A 481 -23.94 -23.26 1.76
C ASP A 481 -23.97 -22.71 3.19
N LEU A 482 -23.74 -21.40 3.35
CA LEU A 482 -23.87 -20.72 4.64
C LEU A 482 -25.29 -20.81 5.22
N ARG A 483 -26.35 -20.82 4.38
CA ARG A 483 -27.75 -20.99 4.84
C ARG A 483 -28.02 -22.40 5.32
N GLU A 484 -27.41 -23.37 4.66
CA GLU A 484 -27.55 -24.79 4.96
C GLU A 484 -26.68 -25.22 6.16
N GLY A 485 -25.88 -24.32 6.73
CA GLY A 485 -24.95 -24.61 7.82
C GLY A 485 -23.80 -25.53 7.39
N LYS A 486 -23.52 -25.59 6.09
CA LYS A 486 -22.38 -26.32 5.54
C LYS A 486 -21.13 -25.47 5.68
N LYS A 487 -19.98 -26.13 5.84
CA LYS A 487 -18.69 -25.46 5.66
C LYS A 487 -18.60 -25.01 4.21
N PRO A 488 -18.65 -23.70 3.94
CA PRO A 488 -18.63 -23.24 2.57
C PRO A 488 -17.20 -23.39 2.01
N TRP A 489 -17.06 -23.47 0.69
CA TRP A 489 -15.77 -23.60 -0.03
C TRP A 489 -14.82 -24.75 0.37
N GLU A 490 -15.22 -25.70 1.22
CA GLU A 490 -14.47 -26.93 1.55
C GLU A 490 -14.30 -27.77 0.26
N GLY A 491 -13.11 -27.69 -0.36
CA GLY A 491 -12.79 -28.31 -1.66
C GLY A 491 -12.72 -27.37 -2.86
N SER A 492 -13.09 -26.09 -2.73
CA SER A 492 -13.03 -25.12 -3.85
C SER A 492 -11.62 -24.51 -4.06
N PHE A 493 -10.80 -24.46 -3.00
CA PHE A 493 -9.43 -23.90 -3.03
C PHE A 493 -8.33 -24.94 -2.85
N GLY A 494 -8.71 -26.23 -2.78
CA GLY A 494 -7.73 -27.32 -2.78
C GLY A 494 -6.97 -27.29 -4.10
N VAL A 495 -5.70 -26.90 -4.06
CA VAL A 495 -4.75 -27.22 -5.13
C VAL A 495 -4.71 -28.74 -5.16
N SER A 496 -5.48 -29.36 -6.06
CA SER A 496 -5.39 -30.79 -6.26
C SER A 496 -4.01 -31.08 -6.85
N GLU A 497 -3.11 -31.55 -5.99
CA GLU A 497 -1.81 -32.12 -6.37
C GLU A 497 -2.00 -33.52 -7.01
N GLU A 498 -3.16 -33.77 -7.63
CA GLU A 498 -3.45 -35.01 -8.33
C GLU A 498 -2.80 -34.98 -9.71
N ARG A 499 -1.66 -35.67 -9.80
CA ARG A 499 -1.06 -36.07 -11.08
C ARG A 499 -2.15 -36.74 -11.92
N PRO A 500 -2.36 -36.32 -13.19
CA PRO A 500 -3.31 -37.02 -14.05
C PRO A 500 -2.77 -38.42 -14.34
N ARG A 501 -3.39 -39.46 -13.74
CA ARG A 501 -3.30 -40.82 -14.27
C ARG A 501 -4.13 -40.87 -15.53
N PHE A 502 -3.46 -41.09 -16.66
CA PHE A 502 -4.11 -41.41 -17.91
C PHE A 502 -4.68 -42.84 -17.82
N GLY A 503 -6.00 -42.94 -17.89
CA GLY A 503 -6.70 -44.19 -18.16
C GLY A 503 -7.85 -44.48 -17.20
N ASP A 504 -9.06 -44.07 -17.57
CA ASP A 504 -10.15 -45.03 -17.81
C ASP A 504 -11.33 -44.35 -18.54
N ARG A 505 -11.89 -45.06 -19.53
CA ARG A 505 -13.12 -44.69 -20.25
C ARG A 505 -14.29 -45.36 -19.54
N ARG A 506 -15.08 -44.58 -18.80
CA ARG A 506 -16.56 -44.59 -18.75
C ARG A 506 -17.06 -43.96 -17.44
N GLY A 507 -17.84 -42.89 -17.56
CA GLY A 507 -18.62 -42.38 -16.42
C GLY A 507 -19.05 -40.94 -16.61
N ARG A 508 -20.34 -40.73 -16.86
CA ARG A 508 -21.01 -39.42 -16.92
C ARG A 508 -20.75 -38.64 -15.62
N VAL A 509 -20.25 -37.40 -15.74
CA VAL A 509 -20.31 -36.40 -14.67
C VAL A 509 -20.79 -35.08 -15.28
N VAL A 510 -21.74 -34.47 -14.57
CA VAL A 510 -22.41 -33.21 -14.87
C VAL A 510 -21.39 -32.11 -15.12
N GLN A 511 -21.56 -31.42 -16.25
CA GLN A 511 -20.72 -30.34 -16.71
C GLN A 511 -21.05 -29.07 -15.90
N VAL A 512 -20.26 -28.77 -14.88
CA VAL A 512 -20.20 -27.44 -14.25
C VAL A 512 -18.78 -26.91 -14.37
N CYS A 513 -18.70 -25.65 -14.81
CA CYS A 513 -17.54 -24.79 -15.07
C CYS A 513 -16.75 -24.97 -16.40
N PRO A 514 -16.63 -23.91 -17.21
CA PRO A 514 -15.61 -23.82 -18.23
C PRO A 514 -14.25 -23.61 -17.55
N ARG A 515 -13.36 -24.60 -17.71
CA ARG A 515 -11.93 -24.51 -17.39
C ARG A 515 -11.31 -23.29 -18.07
N ALA A 516 -11.00 -22.25 -17.30
CA ALA A 516 -9.90 -21.36 -17.65
C ALA A 516 -8.60 -22.16 -17.51
N HIS A 517 -8.04 -22.59 -18.64
CA HIS A 517 -6.76 -23.30 -18.69
C HIS A 517 -5.61 -22.34 -18.28
N PHE A 518 -5.32 -22.23 -16.98
CA PHE A 518 -4.00 -21.81 -16.53
C PHE A 518 -3.15 -23.05 -16.31
N ARG A 519 -2.43 -23.43 -17.37
CA ARG A 519 -1.49 -24.55 -17.35
C ARG A 519 -0.27 -24.12 -16.53
N TRP A 520 -0.17 -24.60 -15.30
CA TRP A 520 1.07 -24.59 -14.53
C TRP A 520 2.08 -25.51 -15.23
N VAL A 521 2.90 -24.94 -16.10
CA VAL A 521 4.14 -25.59 -16.54
C VAL A 521 5.20 -25.17 -15.53
N ARG A 522 5.70 -26.14 -14.79
CA ARG A 522 6.88 -26.01 -13.93
C ARG A 522 8.08 -25.84 -14.86
N ASP A 523 8.34 -24.62 -15.31
CA ASP A 523 9.37 -24.32 -16.31
C ASP A 523 10.77 -24.26 -15.68
N VAL A 524 11.35 -25.44 -15.46
CA VAL A 524 12.81 -25.65 -15.51
C VAL A 524 13.36 -25.22 -16.89
N LYS A 525 12.48 -25.07 -17.89
CA LYS A 525 12.81 -24.60 -19.24
C LYS A 525 13.26 -23.13 -19.30
N CYS A 526 12.83 -22.23 -18.40
CA CYS A 526 13.30 -20.84 -18.46
C CYS A 526 14.80 -20.71 -18.16
N VAL A 527 15.34 -21.53 -17.24
CA VAL A 527 16.77 -21.57 -16.94
C VAL A 527 17.55 -22.20 -18.11
N HIS A 528 17.00 -23.24 -18.73
CA HIS A 528 17.64 -23.85 -19.91
C HIS A 528 17.64 -22.95 -21.14
N VAL A 529 16.60 -22.15 -21.36
CA VAL A 529 16.56 -21.17 -22.46
C VAL A 529 17.56 -20.03 -22.21
N TYR A 530 17.70 -19.58 -20.96
CA TYR A 530 18.69 -18.56 -20.61
C TYR A 530 20.13 -19.08 -20.76
N ASN A 531 20.41 -20.31 -20.32
CA ASN A 531 21.74 -20.92 -20.47
C ASN A 531 22.09 -21.24 -21.94
N ALA A 532 21.12 -21.69 -22.74
CA ALA A 532 21.33 -21.89 -24.18
C ALA A 532 21.64 -20.56 -24.89
N PHE A 533 20.94 -19.49 -24.51
CA PHE A 533 21.17 -18.15 -25.06
C PHE A 533 22.55 -17.58 -24.68
N LEU A 534 22.99 -17.74 -23.43
CA LEU A 534 24.33 -17.36 -23.00
C LEU A 534 25.43 -18.15 -23.72
N TYR A 535 25.19 -19.44 -23.99
CA TYR A 535 26.10 -20.25 -24.80
C TYR A 535 26.22 -19.74 -26.25
N THR A 536 25.10 -19.29 -26.83
CA THR A 536 25.09 -18.75 -28.20
C THR A 536 25.80 -17.40 -28.29
N ILE A 537 25.65 -16.55 -27.27
CA ILE A 537 26.41 -15.30 -27.13
C ILE A 537 27.90 -15.58 -26.93
N ALA A 538 28.25 -16.58 -26.13
CA ALA A 538 29.65 -16.96 -25.93
C ALA A 538 30.30 -17.49 -27.22
N GLU A 539 29.62 -18.36 -27.98
CA GLU A 539 30.15 -18.86 -29.26
C GLU A 539 30.29 -17.76 -30.32
N THR A 540 29.35 -16.82 -30.38
CA THR A 540 29.45 -15.68 -31.30
C THR A 540 30.55 -14.70 -30.89
N ALA A 541 30.74 -14.43 -29.60
CA ALA A 541 31.84 -13.61 -29.11
C ALA A 541 33.22 -14.26 -29.37
N ILE A 542 33.33 -15.58 -29.19
CA ILE A 542 34.55 -16.33 -29.49
C ILE A 542 34.84 -16.32 -31.00
N SER A 543 33.82 -16.47 -31.84
CA SER A 543 33.99 -16.45 -33.31
C SER A 543 34.45 -15.08 -33.82
N VAL A 544 33.94 -13.99 -33.23
CA VAL A 544 34.37 -12.62 -33.53
C VAL A 544 35.81 -12.38 -33.07
N LEU A 545 36.20 -12.85 -31.88
CA LEU A 545 37.57 -12.74 -31.41
C LEU A 545 38.57 -13.49 -32.31
N ILE A 546 38.21 -14.69 -32.78
CA ILE A 546 39.05 -15.48 -33.70
C ILE A 546 39.22 -14.77 -35.06
N PHE A 547 38.17 -14.15 -35.59
CA PHE A 547 38.24 -13.44 -36.87
C PHE A 547 39.06 -12.13 -36.81
N THR A 548 39.21 -11.54 -35.62
CA THR A 548 39.99 -10.30 -35.44
C THR A 548 41.50 -10.53 -35.22
N GLN A 549 41.96 -11.78 -35.09
CA GLN A 549 43.37 -12.10 -34.85
C GLN A 549 44.14 -12.63 -36.07
N THR A 550 43.51 -12.77 -37.24
CA THR A 550 44.24 -13.06 -38.48
C THR A 550 44.68 -11.76 -39.15
N PRO A 551 46.01 -11.51 -39.28
CA PRO A 551 46.58 -10.27 -39.78
C PRO A 551 46.32 -10.01 -41.27
#